data_AF-A0A6L7WPU4-F1
#
_entry.id   AF-A0A6L7WPU4-F1
#
_cell.length_a   1.000
_cell.length_b   1.000
_cell.length_c   1.000
_cell.angle_alpha   90.00
_cell.angle_beta   90.00
_cell.angle_gamma   90.00
#
_symmetry.space_group_name_H-M   'P 1'
#
loop_
_entity.id
_entity.type
_entity.pdbx_description
1 polymer ?
#
loop_
_entity_poly.entity_id
_entity_poly.type
_entity_poly.pdbx_seq_one_letter_code
_entity_poly.pdbx_strand_id
1 'polypeptide(L)' 'LPARAPAAGDDGGNGFQPTGELVFSLRERCGCSVAEFADLIQVTATTVRRWETTSGPLNLHARPWEALLALHQEIERHAG' A
#
# COMPACT_ATOMS: atom_id res chain seq x y z
N LEU A 1 -8.55 -1.84 -25.64
CA LEU A 1 -9.18 -2.02 -24.32
C LEU A 1 -8.15 -2.72 -23.43
N PRO A 2 -7.60 -2.11 -22.38
CA PRO A 2 -6.73 -2.87 -21.48
C PRO A 2 -7.57 -3.88 -20.68
N ALA A 3 -7.05 -5.09 -20.53
CA ALA A 3 -7.66 -6.20 -19.83
C ALA A 3 -7.82 -5.88 -18.33
N ARG A 4 -9.03 -6.11 -17.81
CA ARG A 4 -9.37 -5.99 -16.39
C ARG A 4 -8.74 -7.17 -15.65
N ALA A 5 -7.69 -6.91 -14.87
CA ALA A 5 -7.08 -7.92 -14.00
C ALA A 5 -8.08 -8.35 -12.91
N PRO A 6 -8.11 -9.63 -12.51
CA PRO A 6 -8.96 -10.10 -11.42
C PRO A 6 -8.52 -9.47 -10.09
N ALA A 7 -9.50 -9.04 -9.30
CA ALA A 7 -9.33 -8.51 -7.95
C ALA A 7 -8.67 -9.58 -7.07
N ALA A 8 -7.59 -9.21 -6.41
CA ALA A 8 -6.84 -10.10 -5.54
C ALA A 8 -7.62 -10.33 -4.22
N GLY A 9 -7.99 -11.59 -4.00
CA GLY A 9 -7.91 -12.30 -2.71
C GLY A 9 -8.70 -11.75 -1.53
N ASP A 10 -9.87 -12.32 -1.32
CA ASP A 10 -10.59 -12.33 -0.04
C ASP A 10 -10.29 -13.69 0.62
N ASP A 11 -9.48 -13.71 1.68
CA ASP A 11 -9.31 -14.88 2.56
C ASP A 11 -9.13 -14.38 4.00
N GLY A 12 -10.21 -14.48 4.78
CA GLY A 12 -10.30 -13.96 6.14
C GLY A 12 -9.38 -14.67 7.14
N GLY A 13 -8.60 -13.86 7.86
CA GLY A 13 -7.85 -14.28 9.05
C GLY A 13 -6.79 -13.26 9.48
N ASN A 14 -7.24 -12.06 9.88
CA ASN A 14 -6.41 -10.86 10.16
C ASN A 14 -5.80 -10.22 8.88
N GLY A 15 -6.63 -10.07 7.85
CA GLY A 15 -6.22 -9.65 6.51
C GLY A 15 -5.65 -8.23 6.50
N PHE A 16 -4.41 -8.12 6.02
CA PHE A 16 -3.82 -6.82 5.71
C PHE A 16 -4.67 -6.10 4.67
N GLN A 17 -5.44 -5.12 5.14
CA GLN A 17 -6.33 -4.32 4.31
C GLN A 17 -5.77 -2.90 4.18
N PRO A 18 -5.08 -2.59 3.07
CA PRO A 18 -4.48 -1.28 2.90
C PRO A 18 -5.57 -0.22 2.75
N THR A 19 -5.48 0.84 3.56
CA THR A 19 -6.29 2.06 3.45
C THR A 19 -5.41 3.23 3.05
N GLY A 20 -6.02 4.34 2.60
CA GLY A 20 -5.28 5.58 2.33
C GLY A 20 -4.49 6.07 3.55
N GLU A 21 -5.11 5.99 4.74
CA GLU A 21 -4.47 6.34 6.00
C GLU A 21 -3.26 5.45 6.31
N LEU A 22 -3.39 4.12 6.12
CA LEU A 22 -2.28 3.20 6.34
C LEU A 22 -1.11 3.47 5.38
N VAL A 23 -1.39 3.76 4.11
CA VAL A 23 -0.35 4.15 3.12
C VAL A 23 0.38 5.42 3.57
N PHE A 24 -0.36 6.43 4.02
CA PHE A 24 0.20 7.67 4.54
C PHE A 24 1.08 7.40 5.78
N SER A 25 0.57 6.64 6.75
CA SER A 25 1.30 6.32 7.98
C SER A 25 2.57 5.51 7.71
N LEU A 26 2.54 4.53 6.79
CA LEU A 26 3.73 3.78 6.41
C LEU A 26 4.79 4.70 5.80
N ARG A 27 4.37 5.60 4.89
CA ARG A 27 5.29 6.56 4.27
C ARG A 27 5.96 7.47 5.30
N GLU A 28 5.18 8.03 6.24
CA GLU A 28 5.71 8.88 7.31
C GLU A 28 6.66 8.11 8.23
N ARG A 29 6.33 6.85 8.58
CA ARG A 29 7.21 6.00 9.39
C ARG A 29 8.52 5.63 8.69
N CYS A 30 8.52 5.54 7.36
CA CYS A 30 9.74 5.41 6.57
C CYS A 30 10.54 6.72 6.44
N GLY A 31 9.95 7.87 6.78
CA GLY A 31 10.56 9.18 6.55
C GLY A 31 10.72 9.52 5.07
N CYS A 32 9.90 8.93 4.19
CA CYS A 32 10.02 9.10 2.74
C CYS A 32 9.09 10.19 2.20
N SER A 33 9.53 10.86 1.14
CA SER A 33 8.67 11.66 0.27
C SER A 33 7.70 10.75 -0.51
N VAL A 34 6.61 11.32 -1.04
CA VAL A 34 5.65 10.59 -1.87
C VAL A 34 6.32 9.93 -3.08
N ALA A 35 7.28 10.60 -3.72
CA ALA A 35 7.99 10.06 -4.88
C ALA A 35 8.87 8.87 -4.50
N GLU A 36 9.67 9.01 -3.44
CA GLU A 36 10.54 7.95 -2.93
C GLU A 36 9.73 6.72 -2.50
N PHE A 37 8.61 6.95 -1.81
CA PHE A 37 7.70 5.88 -1.43
C PHE A 37 7.11 5.17 -2.65
N ALA A 38 6.70 5.92 -3.66
CA ALA A 38 6.16 5.35 -4.90
C ALA A 38 7.20 4.46 -5.60
N ASP A 39 8.46 4.87 -5.63
CA ASP A 39 9.56 4.05 -6.16
C ASP A 39 9.77 2.77 -5.33
N LEU A 40 9.70 2.84 -3.99
CA LEU A 40 9.83 1.67 -3.11
C LEU A 40 8.77 0.60 -3.40
N ILE A 41 7.51 1.01 -3.59
CA ILE A 41 6.39 0.09 -3.86
C ILE A 41 6.06 -0.04 -5.36
N GLN A 42 6.93 0.46 -6.24
CA GLN A 42 6.86 0.34 -7.70
C GLN A 42 5.55 0.85 -8.33
N VAL A 43 5.08 2.01 -7.88
CA VAL A 43 3.92 2.73 -8.46
C VAL A 43 4.28 4.18 -8.78
N THR A 44 3.34 4.94 -9.30
CA THR A 44 3.56 6.38 -9.55
C THR A 44 3.24 7.22 -8.32
N ALA A 45 3.91 8.36 -8.16
CA ALA A 45 3.61 9.33 -7.10
C ALA A 45 2.14 9.80 -7.12
N THR A 46 1.54 9.92 -8.31
CA THR A 46 0.11 10.26 -8.46
C THR A 46 -0.79 9.16 -7.90
N THR A 47 -0.42 7.89 -8.10
CA THR A 47 -1.13 6.75 -7.50
C THR A 47 -1.11 6.82 -5.98
N VAL A 48 0.06 7.09 -5.38
CA VAL A 48 0.20 7.23 -3.92
C VAL A 48 -0.67 8.37 -3.40
N ARG A 49 -0.59 9.58 -3.98
CA ARG A 49 -1.44 10.71 -3.57
C ARG A 49 -2.93 10.40 -3.66
N ARG A 50 -3.35 9.66 -4.69
CA ARG A 50 -4.74 9.24 -4.85
C ARG A 50 -5.13 8.27 -3.73
N TRP A 51 -4.28 7.32 -3.40
CA TRP A 51 -4.53 6.38 -2.31
C TRP A 51 -4.65 7.10 -0.97
N GLU A 52 -3.71 7.97 -0.62
CA GLU A 52 -3.70 8.71 0.65
C GLU A 52 -4.95 9.59 0.85
N THR A 53 -5.54 10.08 -0.24
CA THR A 53 -6.77 10.89 -0.20
C THR A 53 -8.06 10.06 -0.35
N THR A 54 -7.96 8.76 -0.65
CA THR A 54 -9.12 7.88 -0.77
C THR A 54 -9.52 7.39 0.61
N SER A 55 -10.79 7.60 0.97
CA SER A 55 -11.37 7.03 2.19
C SER A 55 -11.75 5.56 1.99
N GLY A 56 -11.50 4.75 3.03
CA GLY A 56 -11.85 3.34 3.03
C GLY A 56 -10.75 2.42 2.46
N PRO A 57 -11.08 1.12 2.29
CA PRO A 57 -10.13 0.13 1.82
C PRO A 57 -9.77 0.32 0.34
N LEU A 58 -8.49 0.15 0.04
CA LEU A 58 -7.95 0.21 -1.31
C LEU A 58 -7.96 -1.18 -1.93
N ASN A 59 -8.47 -1.26 -3.16
CA ASN A 59 -8.35 -2.47 -3.97
C ASN A 59 -7.09 -2.36 -4.84
N LEU A 60 -6.03 -3.03 -4.40
CA LEU A 60 -4.70 -2.95 -5.01
C LEU A 60 -4.42 -4.17 -5.88
N HIS A 61 -3.57 -3.98 -6.89
CA HIS A 61 -2.96 -5.12 -7.59
C HIS A 61 -1.99 -5.86 -6.66
N ALA A 62 -1.72 -7.13 -6.97
CA ALA A 62 -0.89 -8.00 -6.14
C ALA A 62 0.48 -7.39 -5.79
N ARG A 63 1.21 -6.85 -6.78
CA ARG A 63 2.55 -6.27 -6.55
C ARG A 63 2.60 -5.16 -5.49
N PRO A 64 1.86 -4.04 -5.64
CA PRO A 64 1.86 -3.01 -4.60
C PRO A 64 1.26 -3.50 -3.28
N TRP A 65 0.32 -4.44 -3.31
CA TRP A 65 -0.21 -5.05 -2.08
C TRP A 65 0.88 -5.81 -1.31
N GLU A 66 1.65 -6.66 -1.98
CA GLU A 66 2.77 -7.41 -1.40
C GLU A 66 3.85 -6.47 -0.86
N ALA A 67 4.19 -5.42 -1.61
CA ALA A 67 5.19 -4.44 -1.19
C ALA A 67 4.75 -3.68 0.08
N LEU A 68 3.48 -3.26 0.14
CA LEU A 68 2.94 -2.59 1.32
C LEU A 68 2.86 -3.53 2.53
N LEU A 69 2.50 -4.80 2.31
CA LEU A 69 2.47 -5.81 3.37
C LEU A 69 3.87 -6.04 3.94
N ALA A 70 4.86 -6.22 3.06
CA ALA A 70 6.25 -6.43 3.47
C ALA A 70 6.78 -5.24 4.29
N LEU A 71 6.50 -4.02 3.83
CA LEU A 71 6.91 -2.80 4.53
C LEU A 71 6.23 -2.66 5.89
N HIS A 72 4.92 -2.94 5.95
CA HIS A 72 4.19 -2.93 7.21
C HIS A 72 4.78 -3.93 8.21
N GLN A 73 5.05 -5.16 7.79
CA GLN A 73 5.67 -6.17 8.65
C GLN A 73 7.08 -5.81 9.10
N GLU A 74 7.88 -5.17 8.24
CA GLU A 74 9.22 -4.71 8.61
C GLU A 74 9.15 -3.63 9.69
N ILE A 75 8.30 -2.64 9.49
CA ILE A 75 8.12 -1.56 10.43
C ILE A 75 7.59 -2.06 11.79
N GLU A 76 6.64 -2.99 11.80
CA GLU A 76 6.13 -3.60 13.04
C GLU A 76 7.22 -4.43 13.76
N ARG A 77 8.12 -5.10 13.02
CA ARG A 77 9.26 -5.82 13.60
C ARG A 77 10.27 -4.91 14.31
N HIS A 78 10.40 -3.66 13.86
CA HIS A 78 11.32 -2.67 14.44
C HIS A 78 10.68 -1.80 15.54
N ALA A 79 9.36 -1.85 15.68
CA ALA A 79 8.62 -1.06 16.67
C ALA A 79 8.46 -1.74 18.04
N GLY A 80 8.84 -3.02 18.17
CA GLY A 80 8.86 -3.79 19.42
C GLY A 80 10.27 -3.93 20.00
#